data_AF-A0A059DKL0-F1
#
_entry.id   AF-A0A059DKL0-F1
#
_cell.length_a   1.000
_cell.length_b   1.000
_cell.length_c   1.000
_cell.angle_alpha   90.00
_cell.angle_beta   90.00
_cell.angle_gamma   90.00
#
_symmetry.space_group_name_H-M   'P 1'
#
loop_
_entity.id
_entity.type
_entity.pdbx_description
1 polymer ?
#
loop_
_entity_poly.entity_id
_entity_poly.type
_entity_poly.pdbx_seq_one_letter_code
_entity_poly.pdbx_strand_id
1 'polypeptide(L)'
;MGKRNAAKRMKTASEVNTSAWFEETGRVRGPRLQAIDGGRSWHPDDADQKYKRAATAPEGDRAQRYQKNVKPRSENQARLMEAMDEYALVAALGPAGTGKTYLAICKAVEALQKGKVSRIILSRPAVEAGEQIGFLPGAMEDKLAPYLRPLYDALSDRLSPGQLKHMLAEGVIEIAPIGFMRGRTLNNAFIVIDEAQNCTYTQLKMLLTRLGWHSTMVITGDPAQSDLLPEFSGLANAAERLEKLEGAAVVKLEGQDVVRHPLVADMLSVL
;
A
#
# COMPACT_ATOMS: atom_id res chain seq x y z
N MET A 1 -55.34 14.20 -24.17
CA MET A 1 -54.77 15.43 -23.58
C MET A 1 -54.83 15.29 -22.06
N GLY A 2 -53.80 15.34 -21.22
CA GLY A 2 -52.35 15.37 -21.32
C GLY A 2 -51.84 15.23 -19.89
N LYS A 3 -51.02 14.21 -19.60
CA LYS A 3 -50.42 13.95 -18.29
C LYS A 3 -49.37 15.03 -17.97
N ARG A 4 -49.30 15.53 -16.74
CA ARG A 4 -48.12 16.24 -16.22
C ARG A 4 -47.68 15.66 -14.88
N ASN A 5 -46.55 14.96 -14.93
CA ASN A 5 -45.73 14.54 -13.81
C ASN A 5 -45.09 15.78 -13.15
N ALA A 6 -45.06 15.82 -11.83
CA ALA A 6 -44.22 16.75 -11.07
C ALA A 6 -43.20 15.93 -10.26
N ALA A 7 -42.04 15.69 -10.88
CA ALA A 7 -40.86 15.19 -10.19
C ALA A 7 -40.27 16.33 -9.34
N LYS A 8 -40.22 16.15 -8.01
CA LYS A 8 -39.47 17.02 -7.10
C LYS A 8 -37.97 16.77 -7.30
N ARG A 9 -37.28 17.71 -7.93
CA ARG A 9 -35.81 17.82 -7.96
C ARG A 9 -35.29 18.10 -6.54
N MET A 10 -34.51 17.17 -5.98
CA MET A 10 -33.58 17.48 -4.89
C MET A 10 -32.44 18.33 -5.46
N LYS A 11 -32.14 19.46 -4.82
CA LYS A 11 -30.94 20.27 -5.09
C LYS A 11 -29.73 19.54 -4.50
N THR A 12 -28.88 19.00 -5.35
CA THR A 12 -27.50 18.64 -5.03
C THR A 12 -26.69 19.94 -4.96
N ALA A 13 -26.09 20.24 -3.82
CA ALA A 13 -25.11 21.29 -3.66
C ALA A 13 -23.94 20.75 -2.83
N SER A 14 -22.96 20.19 -3.54
CA SER A 14 -21.57 20.09 -3.10
C SER A 14 -20.73 19.89 -4.36
N GLU A 15 -20.49 20.97 -5.10
CA GLU A 15 -19.43 20.99 -6.10
C GLU A 15 -18.12 20.88 -5.32
N VAL A 16 -17.56 19.66 -5.31
CA VAL A 16 -16.22 19.40 -4.81
C VAL A 16 -15.27 19.96 -5.84
N ASN A 17 -14.50 20.98 -5.45
CA ASN A 17 -13.54 21.63 -6.32
C ASN A 17 -12.32 20.70 -6.51
N THR A 18 -12.33 19.92 -7.60
CA THR A 18 -11.22 19.03 -7.97
C THR A 18 -9.98 19.81 -8.41
N SER A 19 -10.09 21.08 -8.78
CA SER A 19 -8.96 21.86 -9.32
C SER A 19 -7.90 22.22 -8.27
N ALA A 20 -8.21 22.11 -6.97
CA ALA A 20 -7.21 22.31 -5.92
C ALA A 20 -6.08 21.26 -5.94
N TRP A 21 -6.26 20.14 -6.67
CA TRP A 21 -5.26 19.10 -6.90
C TRP A 21 -4.61 19.18 -8.29
N PHE A 22 -5.10 20.07 -9.15
CA PHE A 22 -4.76 20.16 -10.56
C PHE A 22 -4.65 21.64 -10.98
N GLU A 23 -3.66 22.39 -10.51
CA GLU A 23 -2.98 23.46 -11.27
C GLU A 23 -1.92 24.20 -10.41
N GLU A 24 -0.65 23.93 -10.70
CA GLU A 24 0.35 24.98 -10.90
C GLU A 24 1.38 24.47 -11.92
N THR A 25 1.21 24.82 -13.20
CA THR A 25 2.16 24.49 -14.27
C THR A 25 3.33 25.46 -14.26
N GLY A 26 4.54 24.96 -14.00
CA GLY A 26 5.77 25.72 -14.21
C GLY A 26 6.97 24.78 -14.37
N ARG A 27 7.25 24.35 -15.62
CA ARG A 27 8.37 23.47 -16.02
C ARG A 27 8.49 22.18 -15.20
N VAL A 28 7.99 21.07 -15.75
CA VAL A 28 8.22 19.73 -15.18
C VAL A 28 9.73 19.41 -15.22
N ARG A 29 10.46 19.82 -14.19
CA ARG A 29 11.60 19.04 -13.72
C ARG A 29 10.98 17.76 -13.18
N GLY A 30 11.32 16.61 -13.76
CA GLY A 30 10.91 15.31 -13.22
C GLY A 30 11.21 15.24 -11.71
N PRO A 31 10.49 14.37 -10.96
CA PRO A 31 10.69 14.26 -9.52
C PRO A 31 12.19 14.12 -9.25
N ARG A 32 12.75 14.96 -8.36
CA ARG A 32 14.12 14.79 -7.87
C ARG A 32 14.15 13.49 -7.08
N LEU A 33 14.42 12.39 -7.77
CA LEU A 33 14.74 11.11 -7.17
C LEU A 33 16.00 11.33 -6.34
N GLN A 34 15.92 11.13 -5.03
CA GLN A 34 17.11 11.03 -4.22
C GLN A 34 17.75 9.67 -4.51
N ALA A 35 18.64 9.63 -5.49
CA ALA A 35 19.59 8.54 -5.62
C ALA A 35 20.52 8.62 -4.40
N ILE A 36 20.49 7.59 -3.55
CA ILE A 36 21.48 7.48 -2.48
C ILE A 36 22.81 7.17 -3.17
N ASP A 37 23.78 8.07 -3.03
CA ASP A 37 25.04 7.99 -3.74
C ASP A 37 25.82 6.74 -3.29
N GLY A 38 25.98 5.80 -4.20
CA GLY A 38 26.34 4.44 -3.88
C GLY A 38 26.82 3.73 -5.12
N GLY A 39 28.15 3.68 -5.30
CA GLY A 39 28.78 2.99 -6.42
C GLY A 39 28.42 1.49 -6.51
N ARG A 40 29.13 0.74 -7.36
CA ARG A 40 28.82 -0.67 -7.70
C ARG A 40 28.76 -1.66 -6.51
N SER A 41 29.18 -1.24 -5.32
CA SER A 41 29.17 -2.01 -4.07
C SER A 41 28.08 -1.57 -3.08
N TRP A 42 27.12 -0.74 -3.49
CA TRP A 42 26.11 -0.19 -2.58
C TRP A 42 24.99 -1.18 -2.29
N HIS A 43 24.78 -1.47 -1.00
CA HIS A 43 23.62 -2.14 -0.48
C HIS A 43 22.67 -1.12 0.18
N PRO A 44 21.34 -1.32 0.09
CA PRO A 44 20.35 -0.49 0.78
C PRO A 44 20.62 -0.23 2.27
N ASP A 45 21.36 -1.10 2.95
CA ASP A 45 21.67 -1.00 4.40
C ASP A 45 22.98 -0.27 4.72
N ASP A 46 23.77 0.09 3.70
CA ASP A 46 25.07 0.75 3.88
C ASP A 46 24.95 2.23 4.30
N ALA A 47 23.75 2.80 4.20
CA ALA A 47 23.44 4.16 4.67
C ALA A 47 23.50 4.29 6.22
N ASP A 48 23.48 3.18 6.96
CA ASP A 48 23.62 3.16 8.42
C ASP A 48 25.10 3.22 8.84
N GLN A 49 25.61 4.44 9.12
CA GLN A 49 27.01 4.68 9.55
C GLN A 49 27.46 3.91 10.81
N LYS A 50 26.53 3.33 11.60
CA LYS A 50 26.84 2.58 12.83
C LYS A 50 27.51 1.22 12.61
N TYR A 51 27.57 0.70 11.37
CA TYR A 51 28.17 -0.60 11.05
C TYR A 51 29.41 -0.52 10.15
N LYS A 52 30.17 0.58 10.16
CA LYS A 52 31.56 0.55 9.69
C LYS A 52 32.46 -0.19 10.68
N ARG A 53 32.37 -1.52 10.72
CA ARG A 53 33.42 -2.38 11.30
C ARG A 53 33.96 -3.33 10.24
N ALA A 54 35.26 -3.16 9.99
CA ALA A 54 36.18 -4.02 9.27
C ALA A 54 35.74 -4.47 7.87
N ALA A 55 36.06 -3.63 6.88
CA ALA A 55 36.05 -4.01 5.47
C ALA A 55 37.14 -5.07 5.20
N THR A 56 36.75 -6.34 5.26
CA THR A 56 37.26 -7.43 4.41
C THR A 56 36.16 -8.49 4.29
N ALA A 57 35.09 -8.17 3.56
CA ALA A 57 34.15 -9.18 3.08
C ALA A 57 34.51 -9.49 1.61
N PRO A 58 34.67 -10.76 1.20
CA PRO A 58 34.98 -11.11 -0.18
C PRO A 58 33.84 -10.69 -1.12
N GLU A 59 34.20 -10.21 -2.31
CA GLU A 59 33.26 -10.01 -3.42
C GLU A 59 32.49 -11.32 -3.69
N GLY A 60 31.17 -11.29 -3.59
CA GLY A 60 30.33 -12.38 -4.11
C GLY A 60 29.06 -12.72 -3.35
N ASP A 61 28.88 -12.24 -2.11
CA ASP A 61 27.72 -12.71 -1.33
C ASP A 61 26.47 -11.84 -1.56
N ARG A 62 25.76 -12.11 -2.68
CA ARG A 62 24.38 -11.66 -2.93
C ARG A 62 23.37 -12.47 -2.09
N ALA A 63 23.72 -12.90 -0.89
CA ALA A 63 22.79 -13.57 -0.01
C ALA A 63 21.69 -12.58 0.41
N GLN A 64 20.41 -12.93 0.14
CA GLN A 64 19.26 -12.24 0.71
C GLN A 64 19.39 -12.28 2.24
N ARG A 65 19.81 -11.15 2.83
CA ARG A 65 19.84 -11.03 4.28
C ARG A 65 18.42 -10.85 4.77
N TYR A 66 17.97 -11.78 5.60
CA TYR A 66 16.78 -11.61 6.42
C TYR A 66 16.89 -10.30 7.20
N GLN A 67 16.07 -9.31 6.85
CA GLN A 67 16.16 -7.99 7.47
C GLN A 67 15.35 -8.02 8.75
N LYS A 68 16.02 -8.06 9.91
CA LYS A 68 15.34 -8.22 11.21
C LYS A 68 14.53 -6.97 11.60
N ASN A 69 15.02 -5.77 11.27
CA ASN A 69 14.36 -4.50 11.56
C ASN A 69 14.33 -3.61 10.30
N VAL A 70 13.14 -3.27 9.82
CA VAL A 70 12.96 -2.28 8.74
C VAL A 70 12.95 -0.88 9.36
N LYS A 71 13.72 0.04 8.78
CA LYS A 71 13.78 1.43 9.20
C LYS A 71 13.25 2.34 8.09
N PRO A 72 12.62 3.47 8.45
CA PRO A 72 12.27 4.49 7.47
C PRO A 72 13.55 5.11 6.90
N ARG A 73 13.49 5.51 5.63
CA ARG A 73 14.59 6.14 4.88
C ARG A 73 14.29 7.58 4.51
N SER A 74 13.10 8.06 4.84
CA SER A 74 12.69 9.44 4.74
C SER A 74 11.81 9.83 5.93
N GLU A 75 11.61 11.13 6.13
CA GLU A 75 10.75 11.65 7.19
C GLU A 75 9.30 11.20 7.02
N ASN A 76 8.75 11.21 5.79
CA ASN A 76 7.38 10.76 5.54
C ASN A 76 7.22 9.24 5.76
N GLN A 77 8.25 8.44 5.48
CA GLN A 77 8.24 7.02 5.84
C GLN A 77 8.23 6.82 7.36
N ALA A 78 8.96 7.65 8.11
CA ALA A 78 8.95 7.62 9.57
C ALA A 78 7.56 7.96 10.11
N ARG A 79 6.97 9.07 9.64
CA ARG A 79 5.60 9.49 9.96
C ARG A 79 4.58 8.40 9.63
N LEU A 80 4.75 7.70 8.50
CA LEU A 80 3.90 6.58 8.12
C LEU A 80 3.98 5.43 9.12
N MET A 81 5.19 5.05 9.54
CA MET A 81 5.38 3.97 10.52
C MET A 81 4.82 4.35 11.90
N GLU A 82 5.01 5.60 12.33
CA GLU A 82 4.46 6.14 13.58
C GLU A 82 2.93 6.17 13.54
N ALA A 83 2.33 6.63 12.42
CA ALA A 83 0.89 6.64 12.25
C ALA A 83 0.26 5.24 12.38
N MET A 84 0.94 4.19 11.91
CA MET A 84 0.46 2.81 12.08
C MET A 84 0.53 2.29 13.52
N ASP A 85 1.38 2.87 14.36
CA ASP A 85 1.44 2.53 15.78
C ASP A 85 0.38 3.28 16.60
N GLU A 86 -0.03 4.48 16.16
CA GLU A 86 -0.91 5.37 16.93
C GLU A 86 -2.39 5.32 16.50
N TYR A 87 -2.67 5.08 15.21
CA TYR A 87 -4.03 5.18 14.67
C TYR A 87 -4.60 3.80 14.28
N ALA A 88 -5.91 3.63 14.48
CA ALA A 88 -6.62 2.41 14.07
C ALA A 88 -6.85 2.36 12.55
N LEU A 89 -6.83 3.50 11.88
CA LEU A 89 -6.99 3.61 10.44
C LEU A 89 -5.93 4.56 9.85
N VAL A 90 -5.18 4.07 8.87
CA VAL A 90 -4.15 4.86 8.18
C VAL A 90 -4.35 4.77 6.67
N ALA A 91 -4.37 5.90 5.98
CA ALA A 91 -4.28 5.96 4.52
C ALA A 91 -2.88 6.43 4.13
N ALA A 92 -2.10 5.57 3.46
CA ALA A 92 -0.79 5.87 2.94
C ALA A 92 -0.87 6.09 1.42
N LEU A 93 -0.76 7.34 1.00
CA LEU A 93 -0.93 7.76 -0.38
C LEU A 93 0.41 8.14 -0.97
N GLY A 94 0.68 7.76 -2.21
CA GLY A 94 1.83 8.30 -2.94
C GLY A 94 2.38 7.38 -4.00
N PRO A 95 3.42 7.81 -4.72
CA PRO A 95 3.95 7.10 -5.89
C PRO A 95 4.45 5.68 -5.61
N ALA A 96 4.55 4.87 -6.67
CA ALA A 96 5.19 3.55 -6.62
C ALA A 96 6.68 3.66 -6.23
N GLY A 97 7.12 2.81 -5.30
CA GLY A 97 8.51 2.79 -4.79
C GLY A 97 8.76 3.68 -3.57
N THR A 98 7.75 4.39 -3.05
CA THR A 98 7.82 5.12 -1.77
C THR A 98 7.78 4.23 -0.53
N GLY A 99 7.59 2.92 -0.71
CA GLY A 99 7.60 1.93 0.37
C GLY A 99 6.27 1.75 1.12
N LYS A 100 5.19 2.45 0.74
CA LYS A 100 3.89 2.42 1.45
C LYS A 100 3.39 1.01 1.82
N THR A 101 3.26 0.11 0.85
CA THR A 101 2.76 -1.25 1.06
C THR A 101 3.78 -2.11 1.81
N TYR A 102 5.06 -1.98 1.47
CA TYR A 102 6.14 -2.72 2.12
C TYR A 102 6.24 -2.40 3.62
N LEU A 103 6.26 -1.11 3.97
CA LEU A 103 6.30 -0.65 5.36
C LEU A 103 5.06 -1.10 6.13
N ALA A 104 3.88 -1.07 5.50
CA ALA A 104 2.64 -1.57 6.12
C ALA A 104 2.72 -3.07 6.47
N ILE A 105 3.22 -3.89 5.54
CA ILE A 105 3.42 -5.33 5.79
C ILE A 105 4.48 -5.56 6.87
N CYS A 106 5.56 -4.78 6.88
CA CYS A 106 6.59 -4.87 7.91
C CYS A 106 6.03 -4.56 9.31
N LYS A 107 5.22 -3.50 9.44
CA LYS A 107 4.51 -3.14 10.67
C LYS A 107 3.49 -4.20 11.07
N ALA A 108 2.79 -4.80 10.11
CA ALA A 108 1.85 -5.90 10.38
C ALA A 108 2.57 -7.11 10.99
N VAL A 109 3.69 -7.54 10.41
CA VAL A 109 4.51 -8.65 10.93
C VAL A 109 5.07 -8.31 12.31
N GLU A 110 5.55 -7.09 12.51
CA GLU A 110 6.04 -6.63 13.81
C GLU A 110 4.93 -6.67 14.88
N ALA A 111 3.73 -6.19 14.56
CA ALA A 111 2.58 -6.20 15.46
C ALA A 111 2.17 -7.64 15.83
N LEU A 112 2.16 -8.55 14.85
CA LEU A 112 1.87 -9.97 15.07
C LEU A 112 2.91 -10.63 15.98
N GLN A 113 4.21 -10.43 15.70
CA GLN A 113 5.31 -11.00 16.49
C GLN A 113 5.34 -10.47 17.94
N LYS A 114 4.91 -9.22 18.15
CA LYS A 114 4.76 -8.61 19.48
C LYS A 114 3.46 -9.01 20.19
N GLY A 115 2.59 -9.80 19.56
CA GLY A 115 1.29 -10.18 20.11
C GLY A 115 0.29 -9.03 20.23
N LYS A 116 0.53 -7.89 19.53
CA LYS A 116 -0.42 -6.76 19.49
C LYS A 116 -1.68 -7.12 18.71
N VAL A 117 -1.55 -7.99 17.72
CA VAL A 117 -2.64 -8.55 16.91
C VAL A 117 -2.49 -10.06 16.84
N SER A 118 -3.58 -10.78 16.56
CA SER A 118 -3.56 -12.24 16.43
C SER A 118 -3.46 -12.70 14.98
N ARG A 119 -3.70 -11.82 14.00
CA ARG A 119 -3.69 -12.15 12.57
C ARG A 119 -3.33 -10.97 11.68
N ILE A 120 -2.86 -11.26 10.47
CA ILE A 120 -2.63 -10.31 9.39
C ILE A 120 -3.57 -10.63 8.24
N ILE A 121 -4.22 -9.62 7.68
CA ILE A 121 -5.07 -9.77 6.50
C ILE A 121 -4.57 -8.82 5.44
N LEU A 122 -4.08 -9.37 4.32
CA LEU A 122 -3.63 -8.61 3.18
C LEU A 122 -4.64 -8.76 2.06
N SER A 123 -5.07 -7.65 1.48
CA SER A 123 -6.07 -7.67 0.42
C SER A 123 -5.73 -6.68 -0.68
N ARG A 124 -6.04 -7.08 -1.92
CA ARG A 124 -5.81 -6.27 -3.12
C ARG A 124 -7.06 -6.41 -4.01
N PRO A 125 -7.52 -5.34 -4.67
CA PRO A 125 -8.60 -5.46 -5.64
C PRO A 125 -8.15 -6.35 -6.79
N ALA A 126 -9.04 -7.23 -7.25
CA ALA A 126 -8.85 -7.93 -8.51
C ALA A 126 -9.16 -6.91 -9.61
N VAL A 127 -8.12 -6.35 -10.21
CA VAL A 127 -8.24 -5.42 -11.33
C VAL A 127 -7.90 -6.20 -12.57
N GLU A 128 -8.82 -6.22 -13.51
CA GLU A 128 -8.59 -6.81 -14.82
C GLU A 128 -7.61 -5.89 -15.56
N ALA A 129 -6.32 -6.21 -15.51
CA ALA A 129 -5.28 -5.50 -16.26
C ALA A 129 -5.36 -5.89 -17.75
N GLY A 130 -6.50 -5.60 -18.39
CA GLY A 130 -6.74 -5.92 -19.80
C GLY A 130 -7.01 -7.41 -20.11
N GLU A 131 -6.78 -8.33 -19.17
CA GLU A 131 -7.12 -9.74 -19.29
C GLU A 131 -8.33 -10.07 -18.41
N GLN A 132 -9.38 -10.67 -18.99
CA GLN A 132 -10.51 -11.17 -18.20
C GLN A 132 -10.04 -12.36 -17.37
N ILE A 133 -9.95 -12.17 -16.05
CA ILE A 133 -9.56 -13.20 -15.07
C ILE A 133 -10.42 -14.47 -15.23
N GLY A 134 -11.65 -14.34 -15.74
CA GLY A 134 -12.53 -15.46 -16.06
C GLY A 134 -11.94 -16.50 -17.05
N PHE A 135 -11.05 -16.12 -17.96
CA PHE A 135 -10.58 -16.99 -19.05
C PHE A 135 -9.25 -17.71 -18.83
N LEU A 136 -8.48 -17.39 -17.78
CA LEU A 136 -7.26 -18.15 -17.49
C LEU A 136 -7.64 -19.59 -17.07
N PRO A 137 -7.03 -20.65 -17.60
CA PRO A 137 -7.33 -22.01 -17.15
C PRO A 137 -6.80 -22.25 -15.72
N GLY A 138 -7.53 -23.00 -14.89
CA GLY A 138 -7.13 -23.34 -13.52
C GLY A 138 -8.16 -22.98 -12.45
N ALA A 139 -7.84 -23.29 -11.19
CA ALA A 139 -8.66 -22.90 -10.04
C ALA A 139 -8.62 -21.37 -9.86
N MET A 140 -9.65 -20.77 -9.26
CA MET A 140 -9.75 -19.32 -9.12
C MET A 140 -8.55 -18.74 -8.35
N GLU A 141 -8.02 -19.49 -7.39
CA GLU A 141 -6.83 -19.17 -6.62
C GLU A 141 -5.58 -19.05 -7.52
N ASP A 142 -5.39 -19.96 -8.47
CA ASP A 142 -4.25 -19.96 -9.38
C ASP A 142 -4.27 -18.73 -10.31
N LYS A 143 -5.46 -18.27 -10.69
CA LYS A 143 -5.63 -17.08 -11.54
C LYS A 143 -5.31 -15.78 -10.80
N LEU A 144 -5.54 -15.76 -9.48
CA LEU A 144 -5.30 -14.60 -8.63
C LEU A 144 -3.88 -14.54 -8.08
N ALA A 145 -3.18 -15.68 -8.05
CA ALA A 145 -1.83 -15.79 -7.50
C ALA A 145 -0.82 -14.78 -8.06
N PRO A 146 -0.77 -14.47 -9.38
CA PRO A 146 0.15 -13.45 -9.91
C PRO A 146 -0.09 -12.06 -9.33
N TYR A 147 -1.36 -11.67 -9.13
CA TYR A 147 -1.74 -10.35 -8.60
C TYR A 147 -1.41 -10.19 -7.12
N LEU A 148 -1.47 -11.30 -6.36
CA LEU A 148 -1.17 -11.30 -4.93
C LEU A 148 0.32 -11.52 -4.64
N ARG A 149 1.11 -11.91 -5.65
CA ARG A 149 2.52 -12.26 -5.50
C ARG A 149 3.36 -11.18 -4.81
N PRO A 150 3.22 -9.87 -5.11
CA PRO A 150 3.99 -8.84 -4.42
C PRO A 150 3.79 -8.83 -2.89
N LEU A 151 2.61 -9.23 -2.41
CA LEU A 151 2.32 -9.32 -0.98
C LEU A 151 3.05 -10.51 -0.33
N TYR A 152 3.15 -11.64 -1.04
CA TYR A 152 3.93 -12.80 -0.61
C TYR A 152 5.43 -12.50 -0.54
N ASP A 153 5.95 -11.78 -1.53
CA ASP A 153 7.37 -11.44 -1.59
C ASP A 153 7.73 -10.51 -0.42
N ALA A 154 6.91 -9.48 -0.13
CA ALA A 154 7.12 -8.59 1.01
C ALA A 154 7.05 -9.30 2.38
N LEU A 155 6.22 -10.33 2.53
CA LEU A 155 6.20 -11.16 3.73
C LEU A 155 7.45 -12.04 3.85
N SER A 156 7.97 -12.54 2.72
CA SER A 156 9.15 -13.41 2.68
C SER A 156 10.43 -12.68 3.11
N ASP A 157 10.48 -11.36 2.95
CA ASP A 157 11.57 -10.53 3.49
C ASP A 157 11.58 -10.48 5.03
N ARG A 158 10.43 -10.78 5.66
CA ARG A 158 10.19 -10.63 7.11
C ARG A 158 9.99 -11.96 7.84
N LEU A 159 9.69 -13.04 7.13
CA LEU A 159 9.39 -14.35 7.68
C LEU A 159 10.18 -15.42 6.93
N SER A 160 10.77 -16.38 7.65
CA SER A 160 11.38 -17.52 6.97
C SER A 160 10.33 -18.31 6.18
N PRO A 161 10.71 -19.01 5.09
CA PRO A 161 9.76 -19.77 4.27
C PRO A 161 8.91 -20.76 5.08
N GLY A 162 9.51 -21.42 6.08
CA GLY A 162 8.81 -22.35 6.97
C GLY A 162 7.76 -21.65 7.85
N GLN A 163 8.09 -20.50 8.43
CA GLN A 163 7.16 -19.71 9.23
C GLN A 163 6.00 -19.18 8.39
N LEU A 164 6.30 -18.60 7.21
CA LEU A 164 5.28 -18.05 6.33
C LEU A 164 4.31 -19.15 5.88
N LYS A 165 4.82 -20.30 5.44
CA LYS A 165 3.99 -21.44 5.04
C LYS A 165 3.08 -21.92 6.18
N HIS A 166 3.62 -22.02 7.40
CA HIS A 166 2.84 -22.43 8.57
C HIS A 166 1.75 -21.40 8.91
N MET A 167 2.10 -20.11 8.98
CA MET A 167 1.15 -19.04 9.32
C MET A 167 0.03 -18.88 8.29
N LEU A 168 0.31 -19.11 7.00
CA LEU A 168 -0.71 -19.15 5.95
C LEU A 168 -1.64 -20.36 6.13
N ALA A 169 -1.08 -21.54 6.41
CA ALA A 169 -1.87 -22.77 6.59
C ALA A 169 -2.80 -22.69 7.81
N GLU A 170 -2.35 -22.07 8.90
CA GLU A 170 -3.14 -21.86 10.12
C GLU A 170 -4.12 -20.66 10.02
N GLY A 171 -4.09 -19.90 8.92
CA GLY A 171 -4.92 -18.70 8.74
C GLY A 171 -4.53 -17.52 9.64
N VAL A 172 -3.34 -17.55 10.24
CA VAL A 172 -2.74 -16.41 10.97
C VAL A 172 -2.42 -15.27 10.02
N ILE A 173 -1.95 -15.60 8.82
CA ILE A 173 -1.80 -14.66 7.72
C ILE A 173 -2.78 -15.06 6.62
N GLU A 174 -3.63 -14.14 6.19
CA GLU A 174 -4.57 -14.34 5.11
C GLU A 174 -4.24 -13.37 3.97
N ILE A 175 -4.16 -13.87 2.74
CA ILE A 175 -3.99 -13.05 1.54
C ILE A 175 -5.15 -13.37 0.60
N ALA A 176 -6.04 -12.41 0.39
CA ALA A 176 -7.27 -12.64 -0.36
C ALA A 176 -7.77 -11.38 -1.07
N PRO A 177 -8.50 -11.50 -2.20
CA PRO A 177 -9.13 -10.36 -2.86
C PRO A 177 -10.13 -9.62 -1.96
N ILE A 178 -10.37 -8.34 -2.22
CA ILE A 178 -11.27 -7.50 -1.40
C ILE A 178 -12.70 -8.06 -1.27
N GLY A 179 -13.15 -8.86 -2.25
CA GLY A 179 -14.48 -9.49 -2.23
C GLY A 179 -14.69 -10.42 -1.03
N PHE A 180 -13.62 -11.05 -0.55
CA PHE A 180 -13.63 -11.95 0.61
C PHE A 180 -13.80 -11.20 1.94
N MET A 181 -13.69 -9.87 1.93
CA MET A 181 -13.90 -9.05 3.14
C MET A 181 -15.37 -8.78 3.43
N ARG A 182 -16.26 -9.06 2.47
CA ARG A 182 -17.70 -8.79 2.60
C ARG A 182 -18.30 -9.57 3.77
N GLY A 183 -19.09 -8.90 4.61
CA GLY A 183 -19.79 -9.52 5.73
C GLY A 183 -18.90 -9.87 6.93
N ARG A 184 -17.60 -9.56 6.89
CA ARG A 184 -16.68 -9.82 8.00
C ARG A 184 -16.63 -8.66 8.99
N THR A 185 -16.24 -8.98 10.22
CA THR A 185 -15.74 -7.99 11.19
C THR A 185 -14.33 -8.40 11.57
N LEU A 186 -13.38 -7.50 11.36
CA LEU A 186 -11.96 -7.80 11.43
C LEU A 186 -11.42 -7.34 12.78
N ASN A 187 -11.68 -8.11 13.83
CA ASN A 187 -11.12 -7.90 15.17
C ASN A 187 -9.70 -8.50 15.30
N ASN A 188 -8.92 -7.96 16.23
CA ASN A 188 -7.57 -8.43 16.62
C ASN A 188 -6.63 -8.62 15.41
N ALA A 189 -6.71 -7.74 14.42
CA ALA A 189 -6.08 -7.92 13.13
C ALA A 189 -5.28 -6.70 12.68
N PHE A 190 -4.18 -6.94 11.98
CA PHE A 190 -3.56 -5.92 11.15
C PHE A 190 -3.98 -6.13 9.70
N ILE A 191 -4.72 -5.19 9.14
CA ILE A 191 -5.30 -5.27 7.80
C ILE A 191 -4.52 -4.32 6.88
N VAL A 192 -4.06 -4.82 5.73
CA VAL A 192 -3.48 -3.99 4.66
C VAL A 192 -4.33 -4.16 3.41
N ILE A 193 -4.88 -3.05 2.92
CA ILE A 193 -5.58 -2.97 1.64
C ILE A 193 -4.65 -2.29 0.64
N ASP A 194 -4.08 -3.07 -0.26
CA ASP A 194 -3.14 -2.63 -1.29
C ASP A 194 -3.84 -2.21 -2.58
N GLU A 195 -3.19 -1.36 -3.37
CA GLU A 195 -3.70 -0.75 -4.61
C GLU A 195 -5.12 -0.19 -4.50
N ALA A 196 -5.40 0.52 -3.41
CA ALA A 196 -6.73 1.03 -3.11
C ALA A 196 -7.26 2.05 -4.14
N GLN A 197 -6.39 2.61 -4.99
CA GLN A 197 -6.80 3.47 -6.11
C GLN A 197 -7.64 2.71 -7.15
N ASN A 198 -7.57 1.38 -7.14
CA ASN A 198 -8.36 0.51 -7.99
C ASN A 198 -9.64 0.00 -7.30
N CYS A 199 -10.01 0.61 -6.17
CA CYS A 199 -11.32 0.42 -5.56
C CYS A 199 -12.26 1.56 -5.91
N THR A 200 -13.52 1.20 -6.17
CA THR A 200 -14.62 2.16 -6.15
C THR A 200 -14.88 2.70 -4.75
N TYR A 201 -15.50 3.87 -4.64
CA TYR A 201 -15.91 4.42 -3.34
C TYR A 201 -16.76 3.45 -2.53
N THR A 202 -17.67 2.72 -3.18
CA THR A 202 -18.52 1.72 -2.52
C THR A 202 -17.71 0.55 -1.95
N GLN A 203 -16.68 0.08 -2.67
CA GLN A 203 -15.77 -0.96 -2.19
C GLN A 203 -14.93 -0.46 -1.01
N LEU A 204 -14.38 0.76 -1.08
CA LEU A 204 -13.65 1.35 0.04
C LEU A 204 -14.53 1.49 1.27
N LYS A 205 -15.75 2.01 1.12
CA LYS A 205 -16.72 2.09 2.23
C LYS A 205 -17.04 0.72 2.81
N MET A 206 -17.22 -0.29 1.96
CA MET A 206 -17.43 -1.67 2.41
C MET A 206 -16.26 -2.15 3.28
N LEU A 207 -15.02 -1.97 2.81
CA LEU A 207 -13.79 -2.37 3.52
C LEU A 207 -13.61 -1.63 4.84
N LEU A 208 -13.72 -0.30 4.83
CA LEU A 208 -13.57 0.56 6.01
C LEU A 208 -14.53 0.17 7.14
N THR A 209 -15.76 -0.21 6.80
CA THR A 209 -16.76 -0.66 7.79
C THR A 209 -16.52 -2.08 8.32
N ARG A 210 -15.48 -2.79 7.86
CA ARG A 210 -15.08 -4.09 8.42
C ARG A 210 -14.10 -3.95 9.59
N LEU A 211 -13.54 -2.76 9.83
CA LEU A 211 -12.60 -2.52 10.94
C LEU A 211 -13.25 -2.87 12.28
N GLY A 212 -12.64 -3.80 13.01
CA GLY A 212 -13.09 -4.26 14.32
C GLY A 212 -12.22 -3.74 15.47
N TRP A 213 -12.49 -4.23 16.67
CA TRP A 213 -11.74 -3.89 17.89
C TRP A 213 -10.32 -4.45 17.86
N HIS A 214 -9.39 -3.72 18.50
CA HIS A 214 -7.98 -4.07 18.62
C HIS A 214 -7.33 -4.39 17.26
N SER A 215 -7.71 -3.61 16.25
CA SER A 215 -7.23 -3.77 14.89
C SER A 215 -6.68 -2.47 14.35
N THR A 216 -5.72 -2.59 13.44
CA THR A 216 -5.19 -1.50 12.63
C THR A 216 -5.47 -1.81 11.18
N MET A 217 -6.07 -0.88 10.44
CA MET A 217 -6.28 -0.98 8.99
C MET A 217 -5.43 0.07 8.28
N VAL A 218 -4.63 -0.38 7.33
CA VAL A 218 -3.80 0.47 6.49
C VAL A 218 -4.27 0.33 5.05
N ILE A 219 -4.63 1.45 4.43
CA ILE A 219 -4.99 1.52 3.02
C ILE A 219 -3.81 2.15 2.28
N THR A 220 -3.28 1.45 1.29
CA THR A 220 -2.16 1.93 0.47
C THR A 220 -2.61 2.12 -0.96
N GLY A 221 -2.16 3.20 -1.60
CA GLY A 221 -2.48 3.44 -3.01
C GLY A 221 -1.85 4.72 -3.57
N ASP A 222 -1.98 4.90 -4.86
CA ASP A 222 -1.62 6.13 -5.56
C ASP A 222 -2.86 6.69 -6.27
N PRO A 223 -3.48 7.77 -5.76
CA PRO A 223 -4.64 8.38 -6.40
C PRO A 223 -4.42 8.78 -7.87
N ALA A 224 -3.17 9.00 -8.29
CA ALA A 224 -2.81 9.39 -9.66
C ALA A 224 -2.62 8.20 -10.62
N GLN A 225 -2.56 6.96 -10.11
CA GLN A 225 -2.31 5.73 -10.90
C GLN A 225 -3.49 4.76 -10.84
N SER A 226 -4.72 5.27 -10.89
CA SER A 226 -5.91 4.40 -10.95
C SER A 226 -6.02 3.76 -12.33
N ASP A 227 -6.23 2.45 -12.36
CA ASP A 227 -6.58 1.68 -13.55
C ASP A 227 -8.08 1.79 -13.88
N LEU A 228 -8.87 2.44 -13.02
CA LEU A 228 -10.29 2.71 -13.24
C LEU A 228 -10.47 4.02 -14.00
N LEU A 229 -11.64 4.19 -14.65
CA LEU A 229 -12.01 5.50 -15.16
C LEU A 229 -12.11 6.51 -13.99
N PRO A 230 -11.72 7.78 -14.19
CA PRO A 230 -11.63 8.77 -13.11
C PRO A 230 -12.90 8.90 -12.26
N GLU A 231 -14.08 8.75 -12.85
CA GLU A 231 -15.37 8.82 -12.17
C GLU A 231 -15.63 7.65 -11.19
N PHE A 232 -14.88 6.55 -11.32
CA PHE A 232 -15.02 5.36 -10.47
C PHE A 232 -13.98 5.29 -9.36
N SER A 233 -12.83 5.96 -9.49
CA SER A 233 -11.78 5.93 -8.46
C SER A 233 -12.27 6.55 -7.14
N GLY A 234 -12.25 5.75 -6.06
CA GLY A 234 -12.75 6.18 -4.76
C GLY A 234 -11.70 6.76 -3.83
N LEU A 235 -10.41 6.55 -4.10
CA LEU A 235 -9.34 6.73 -3.09
C LEU A 235 -9.15 8.19 -2.67
N ALA A 236 -9.08 9.12 -3.64
CA ALA A 236 -8.90 10.55 -3.34
C ALA A 236 -10.05 11.09 -2.48
N ASN A 237 -11.29 10.76 -2.85
CA ASN A 237 -12.47 11.19 -2.10
C ASN A 237 -12.52 10.57 -0.70
N ALA A 238 -12.16 9.28 -0.59
CA ALA A 238 -12.10 8.61 0.71
C ALA A 238 -11.05 9.28 1.61
N ALA A 239 -9.84 9.53 1.09
CA ALA A 239 -8.77 10.18 1.84
C ALA A 239 -9.17 11.56 2.39
N GLU A 240 -9.77 12.43 1.57
CA GLU A 240 -10.24 13.76 2.01
C GLU A 240 -11.27 13.68 3.15
N ARG A 241 -12.08 12.61 3.17
CA ARG A 241 -13.02 12.37 4.27
C ARG A 241 -12.34 11.82 5.51
N LEU A 242 -11.33 10.96 5.34
CA LEU A 242 -10.56 10.39 6.44
C LEU A 242 -9.73 11.45 7.15
N GLU A 243 -9.22 12.46 6.46
CA GLU A 243 -8.51 13.61 7.07
C GLU A 243 -9.36 14.37 8.11
N LYS A 244 -10.68 14.24 8.06
CA LYS A 244 -11.62 14.90 8.99
C LYS A 244 -11.90 14.07 10.25
N LEU A 245 -11.34 12.86 10.36
CA LEU A 245 -11.57 11.94 11.48
C LEU A 245 -10.36 11.91 12.41
N GLU A 246 -10.58 12.21 13.70
CA GLU A 246 -9.51 12.17 14.71
C GLU A 246 -8.89 10.77 14.88
N GLY A 247 -9.68 9.71 14.64
CA GLY A 247 -9.22 8.32 14.74
C GLY A 247 -8.51 7.77 13.50
N ALA A 248 -8.24 8.61 12.49
CA ALA A 248 -7.57 8.22 11.26
C ALA A 248 -6.41 9.15 10.91
N ALA A 249 -5.36 8.59 10.32
CA ALA A 249 -4.25 9.35 9.77
C ALA A 249 -4.21 9.22 8.26
N VAL A 250 -3.92 10.32 7.56
CA VAL A 250 -3.63 10.32 6.13
C VAL A 250 -2.20 10.79 5.94
N VAL A 251 -1.34 9.90 5.47
CA VAL A 251 0.08 10.16 5.24
C VAL A 251 0.34 10.19 3.73
N LYS A 252 0.83 11.33 3.24
CA LYS A 252 1.18 11.54 1.85
C LYS A 252 2.69 11.37 1.69
N LEU A 253 3.07 10.38 0.90
CA LEU A 253 4.42 10.13 0.42
C LEU A 253 4.58 10.77 -0.95
N GLU A 254 5.78 11.27 -1.21
CA GLU A 254 6.10 12.05 -2.40
C GLU A 254 7.21 11.37 -3.21
N GLY A 255 7.51 11.89 -4.40
CA GLY A 255 8.58 11.35 -5.25
C GLY A 255 9.96 11.32 -4.59
N GLN A 256 10.21 12.23 -3.64
CA GLN A 256 11.46 12.26 -2.85
C GLN A 256 11.58 11.10 -1.85
N ASP A 257 10.47 10.44 -1.50
CA ASP A 257 10.43 9.28 -0.60
C ASP A 257 10.71 7.96 -1.34
N VAL A 258 10.90 8.02 -2.67
CA VAL A 258 11.17 6.84 -3.50
C VAL A 258 12.58 6.34 -3.24
N VAL A 259 12.68 5.11 -2.73
CA VAL A 259 13.95 4.44 -2.52
C VAL A 259 14.07 3.33 -3.54
N ARG A 260 14.93 3.53 -4.54
CA ARG A 260 15.23 2.55 -5.58
C ARG A 260 16.73 2.35 -5.67
N HIS A 261 17.12 1.22 -6.23
CA HIS A 261 18.52 0.97 -6.57
C HIS A 261 19.04 2.11 -7.49
N PRO A 262 20.27 2.63 -7.29
CA PRO A 262 20.80 3.75 -8.07
C PRO A 262 20.65 3.55 -9.59
N LEU A 263 20.99 2.35 -10.09
CA LEU A 263 20.79 1.99 -11.50
C LEU A 263 19.34 2.17 -12.01
N VAL A 264 18.32 1.92 -11.18
CA VAL A 264 16.93 2.14 -11.59
C VAL A 264 16.62 3.63 -11.70
N ALA A 265 17.16 4.46 -10.81
CA ALA A 265 17.04 5.90 -10.93
C ALA A 265 17.75 6.42 -12.19
N ASP A 266 18.94 5.90 -12.51
CA ASP A 266 19.67 6.22 -13.73
C ASP A 266 18.88 5.82 -14.98
N MET A 267 18.32 4.60 -15.01
CA MET A 267 17.51 4.12 -16.14
C MET A 267 16.29 5.00 -16.39
N LEU A 268 15.60 5.46 -15.35
CA LEU A 268 14.43 6.35 -15.47
C LEU A 268 14.77 7.74 -16.06
N SER A 269 16.06 8.10 -16.11
CA SER A 269 16.50 9.35 -16.74
C SER A 269 16.87 9.20 -18.22
N VAL A 270 17.04 7.96 -18.68
CA VAL A 270 17.53 7.62 -20.03
C VAL A 270 16.48 6.92 -20.89
N LEU A 271 15.52 6.23 -20.27
CA LEU A 271 14.37 5.56 -20.90
C LEU A 271 13.11 6.43 -20.81
#